data_AF-A0A2E7MXF4-F1
#
_entry.id   AF-A0A2E7MXF4-F1
#
_cell.length_a   1.000
_cell.length_b   1.000
_cell.length_c   1.000
_cell.angle_alpha   90.00
_cell.angle_beta   90.00
_cell.angle_gamma   90.00
#
_symmetry.space_group_name_H-M   'P 1'
#
loop_
_entity.id
_entity.type
_entity.pdbx_description
1 polymer ?
#
loop_
_entity_poly.entity_id
_entity_poly.type
_entity_poly.pdbx_seq_one_letter_code
_entity_poly.pdbx_strand_id
1 'polypeptide(L)' 'MSKFKEKYLVPTVFRPNGHWMVGTIWPVKGSKGNEYSVELHDKGFNCDCPGFTFRGSCKHSQAILKKVEGVMEW' A
#
# COMPACT_ATOMS: atom_id res chain seq x y z
N MET A 1 10.39 -3.71 -22.42
CA MET A 1 9.71 -4.07 -21.17
C MET A 1 9.64 -2.83 -20.30
N SER A 2 8.50 -2.14 -20.33
CA SER A 2 8.35 -0.84 -19.67
C SER A 2 8.55 -1.02 -18.18
N LYS A 3 9.62 -0.40 -17.65
CA LYS A 3 9.89 -0.26 -16.23
C LYS A 3 8.68 0.44 -15.61
N PHE A 4 7.72 -0.34 -15.13
CA PHE A 4 6.69 0.14 -14.22
C PHE A 4 7.47 0.71 -13.04
N LYS A 5 7.55 2.05 -13.00
CA LYS A 5 8.22 2.76 -11.93
C LYS A 5 7.30 2.62 -10.73
N GLU A 6 7.49 1.51 -10.02
CA GLU A 6 6.88 1.17 -8.74
C GLU A 6 6.92 2.41 -7.85
N LYS A 7 5.75 3.05 -7.71
CA LYS A 7 5.55 4.17 -6.80
C LYS A 7 5.22 3.58 -5.45
N TYR A 8 5.72 4.20 -4.38
CA TYR A 8 5.46 3.74 -3.03
C TYR A 8 4.77 4.85 -2.26
N LEU A 9 3.69 4.49 -1.56
CA LEU A 9 3.05 5.37 -0.60
C LEU A 9 3.85 5.26 0.70
N VAL A 10 4.70 6.26 0.94
CA VAL A 10 5.49 6.32 2.17
C VAL A 10 4.55 6.69 3.33
N PRO A 11 4.42 5.85 4.37
CA PRO A 11 3.69 6.21 5.60
C PRO A 11 4.33 7.45 6.23
N THR A 12 3.53 8.38 6.74
CA THR A 12 4.04 9.52 7.50
C THR A 12 4.11 9.23 9.00
N VAL A 13 3.29 8.29 9.51
CA VAL A 13 3.15 8.02 10.95
C VAL A 13 4.15 6.99 11.45
N PHE A 14 4.62 6.06 10.61
CA PHE A 14 5.64 5.07 11.00
C PHE A 14 6.70 4.87 9.92
N ARG A 15 7.90 4.44 10.32
CA ARG A 15 8.97 4.13 9.36
C ARG A 15 8.75 2.72 8.81
N PRO A 16 8.53 2.55 7.49
CA PRO A 16 8.41 1.22 6.90
C PRO A 16 9.74 0.46 6.91
N ASN A 17 10.87 1.16 7.04
CA ASN A 17 12.20 0.57 7.06
C ASN A 17 12.41 -0.27 8.34
N GLY A 18 12.61 -1.57 8.17
CA GLY A 18 12.78 -2.51 9.29
C GLY A 18 11.50 -2.86 10.06
N HIS A 19 10.32 -2.56 9.52
CA HIS A 19 9.06 -2.92 10.17
C HIS A 19 8.77 -4.43 9.98
N TRP A 20 8.37 -5.12 11.04
CA TRP A 20 7.99 -6.55 11.01
C TRP A 20 6.85 -6.89 10.03
N MET A 21 6.08 -5.91 9.58
CA MET A 21 5.02 -6.09 8.58
C MET A 21 5.52 -5.92 7.13
N VAL A 22 6.80 -5.62 6.89
CA VAL A 22 7.36 -5.58 5.52
C VAL A 22 7.24 -6.98 4.88
N GLY A 23 6.73 -7.03 3.65
CA GLY A 23 6.36 -8.27 2.95
C GLY A 23 4.93 -8.74 3.22
N THR A 24 4.16 -8.03 4.05
CA THR A 24 2.75 -8.36 4.26
C THR A 24 1.91 -7.86 3.10
N ILE A 25 1.01 -8.72 2.62
CA ILE A 25 0.09 -8.44 1.51
C ILE A 25 -1.34 -8.42 2.04
N TRP A 26 -2.03 -7.31 1.84
CA TRP A 26 -3.45 -7.16 2.17
C TRP A 26 -4.30 -7.21 0.91
N PRO A 27 -5.21 -8.20 0.78
CA PRO A 27 -6.19 -8.22 -0.29
C PRO A 27 -7.27 -7.17 -0.01
N VAL A 28 -7.52 -6.29 -0.97
CA VAL A 28 -8.52 -5.22 -0.92
C VAL A 28 -9.50 -5.38 -2.07
N LYS A 29 -10.79 -5.51 -1.72
CA LYS A 29 -11.87 -5.50 -2.71
C LYS A 29 -12.11 -4.09 -3.23
N GLY A 30 -11.92 -3.91 -4.53
CA GLY A 30 -12.26 -2.71 -5.26
C GLY A 30 -13.76 -2.62 -5.58
N SER A 31 -14.20 -1.41 -5.95
CA SER A 31 -15.61 -1.08 -6.18
C SER A 31 -16.35 -1.85 -7.28
N LYS A 32 -15.65 -2.66 -8.09
CA LYS A 32 -16.24 -3.47 -9.17
C LYS A 32 -16.09 -4.99 -8.95
N GLY A 33 -15.76 -5.42 -7.74
CA GLY A 33 -15.50 -6.83 -7.44
C GLY A 33 -14.08 -7.30 -7.81
N ASN A 34 -13.23 -6.40 -8.30
CA ASN A 34 -11.81 -6.70 -8.50
C ASN A 34 -11.09 -6.75 -7.15
N GLU A 35 -10.29 -7.76 -6.94
CA GLU A 35 -9.41 -7.87 -5.78
C GLU A 35 -8.04 -7.31 -6.15
N TYR A 36 -7.56 -6.36 -5.37
CA TYR A 36 -6.23 -5.77 -5.51
C TYR A 36 -5.39 -6.16 -4.32
N SER A 37 -4.10 -6.36 -4.54
CA SER A 37 -3.15 -6.63 -3.47
C SER A 37 -2.42 -5.34 -3.11
N VAL A 38 -2.38 -5.02 -1.82
CA VAL A 38 -1.53 -3.97 -1.26
C VAL A 38 -0.40 -4.66 -0.52
N GLU A 39 0.84 -4.41 -0.90
CA GLU A 39 2.02 -4.96 -0.24
C GLU A 39 2.78 -3.86 0.50
N LEU A 40 3.22 -4.12 1.73
CA LEU A 40 4.11 -3.20 2.45
C LEU A 40 5.55 -3.56 2.14
N HIS A 41 6.25 -2.67 1.44
CA HIS A 41 7.70 -2.76 1.31
C HIS A 41 8.39 -1.92 2.36
N ASP A 42 9.69 -2.16 2.52
CA ASP A 42 10.61 -1.36 3.33
C ASP A 42 10.59 0.14 2.98
N LYS A 43 10.26 0.46 1.71
CA LYS A 43 10.12 1.84 1.22
C LYS A 43 8.72 2.45 1.38
N GLY A 44 7.70 1.63 1.69
CA GLY A 44 6.30 2.06 1.82
C GLY A 44 5.31 1.07 1.19
N PHE A 45 4.04 1.46 1.15
CA PHE A 45 2.97 0.62 0.60
C PHE A 45 2.92 0.70 -0.93
N ASN A 46 2.86 -0.45 -1.58
CA ASN A 46 2.62 -0.62 -3.00
C ASN A 46 1.22 -1.20 -3.22
N CYS A 47 0.51 -0.76 -4.25
CA CYS A 47 -0.80 -1.31 -4.60
C CYS A 47 -0.89 -1.59 -6.09
N ASP A 48 -1.40 -2.75 -6.46
CA ASP A 48 -1.56 -3.17 -7.86
C ASP A 48 -2.76 -2.48 -8.55
N CYS A 49 -3.45 -1.56 -7.89
CA CYS A 49 -4.59 -0.87 -8.47
C CYS A 49 -4.16 0.07 -9.62
N PRO A 50 -4.88 0.13 -10.76
CA PRO A 50 -4.57 1.05 -11.85
C PRO A 50 -4.56 2.52 -11.42
N GLY A 51 -5.37 2.89 -10.42
CA GLY A 51 -5.34 4.23 -9.83
C GLY A 51 -4.01 4.56 -9.14
N PHE A 52 -3.37 3.57 -8.53
CA PHE A 52 -2.07 3.71 -7.89
C PHE A 52 -0.95 3.80 -8.92
N THR A 53 -0.97 2.97 -9.96
CA THR A 53 -0.05 3.07 -11.10
C THR A 53 -0.10 4.46 -11.73
N PHE A 54 -1.29 5.01 -11.95
CA PHE A 54 -1.46 6.28 -12.69
C PHE A 54 -1.15 7.50 -11.82
N ARG A 55 -1.69 7.57 -10.59
CA ARG A 55 -1.56 8.74 -9.71
C ARG A 55 -0.47 8.63 -8.64
N GLY A 56 0.00 7.42 -8.32
CA GLY A 56 0.94 7.19 -7.21
C GLY A 56 0.31 7.11 -5.82
N SER A 57 -0.99 7.38 -5.72
CA SER A 57 -1.76 7.32 -4.49
C SER A 57 -3.15 6.79 -4.82
N CYS A 58 -3.64 5.82 -4.06
CA CYS A 58 -4.99 5.30 -4.24
C CYS A 58 -5.69 5.11 -2.89
N LYS A 59 -7.02 5.08 -2.95
CA LYS A 59 -7.89 4.91 -1.78
C LYS A 59 -7.61 3.58 -1.07
N HIS A 60 -7.19 2.55 -1.79
CA HIS A 60 -6.90 1.23 -1.23
C HIS A 60 -5.64 1.25 -0.35
N SER A 61 -4.50 1.75 -0.88
CA SER A 61 -3.27 1.90 -0.10
C SER A 61 -3.49 2.80 1.12
N GLN A 62 -4.21 3.91 0.96
CA GLN A 62 -4.53 4.81 2.08
C GLN A 62 -5.44 4.17 3.13
N ALA A 63 -6.40 3.34 2.71
CA ALA A 63 -7.26 2.62 3.65
C ALA A 63 -6.48 1.57 4.45
N ILE A 64 -5.54 0.86 3.81
CA ILE A 64 -4.65 -0.08 4.51
C ILE A 64 -3.70 0.68 5.43
N LEU A 65 -3.06 1.75 4.94
CA LEU A 65 -2.21 2.62 5.73
C LEU A 65 -2.93 3.06 7.00
N LYS A 66 -4.13 3.64 6.88
CA LYS A 66 -4.93 4.11 8.02
C LYS A 66 -5.29 2.98 9.00
N LYS A 67 -5.55 1.77 8.50
CA LYS A 67 -5.81 0.60 9.36
C LYS A 67 -4.55 0.18 10.12
N VAL A 68 -3.40 0.15 9.45
CA VAL A 68 -2.11 -0.20 10.07
C VAL A 68 -1.71 0.86 11.10
N GLU A 69 -1.86 2.15 10.77
CA GLU A 69 -1.63 3.26 11.69
C GLU A 69 -2.51 3.15 12.94
N GLY A 70 -3.82 2.96 12.78
CA GLY A 70 -4.73 2.83 13.92
C GLY A 70 -4.50 1.59 14.80
N VAL A 71 -3.91 0.51 14.25
CA VAL A 71 -3.50 -0.67 15.04
C VAL A 71 -2.20 -0.42 15.79
N MET A 72 -1.32 0.42 15.26
CA MET A 72 -0.02 0.74 15.86
C MET A 72 -0.10 1.83 16.94
N GLU A 73 -1.17 2.64 16.92
CA GLU A 73 -1.45 3.66 17.92
C GLU A 73 -2.06 3.11 19.24
N TRP A 74 -2.19 1.78 19.39
CA TRP A 74 -2.80 1.13 20.56
C TRP A 74 -1.81 0.32 21.41
#